data_AF-A0A7C3LLS9-F1
#
_entry.id   AF-A0A7C3LLS9-F1
#
_cell.length_a   1.000
_cell.length_b   1.000
_cell.length_c   1.000
_cell.angle_alpha   90.00
_cell.angle_beta   90.00
_cell.angle_gamma   90.00
#
_symmetry.space_group_name_H-M   'P 1'
#
loop_
_entity.id
_entity.type
_entity.pdbx_description
1 polymer ?
#
loop_
_entity_poly.entity_id
_entity_poly.type
_entity_poly.pdbx_seq_one_letter_code
_entity_poly.pdbx_strand_id
1 'polypeptide(L)'
;MLRIPKFSLGVGDRFALEGPAQLRACAMALERGCEVVPVWNKSNREHVTVGSEPASVRAAADAAVRQLGWTLPYFVDADHINLD
;
A
#
# COMPACT_ATOMS: atom_id res chain seq x y z
N MET A 1 -18.90 -9.06 -5.86
CA MET A 1 -18.22 -8.91 -4.54
C MET A 1 -16.74 -8.77 -4.77
N LEU A 2 -16.07 -7.85 -4.05
CA LEU A 2 -14.61 -7.77 -4.03
C LEU A 2 -14.06 -9.05 -3.38
N ARG A 3 -13.13 -9.73 -4.04
CA ARG A 3 -12.48 -10.92 -3.50
C ARG A 3 -11.17 -10.50 -2.85
N ILE A 4 -11.08 -10.66 -1.53
CA ILE A 4 -9.87 -10.33 -0.77
C ILE A 4 -8.90 -11.53 -0.85
N PRO A 5 -7.62 -11.32 -1.21
CA PRO A 5 -6.58 -12.35 -1.20
C PRO A 5 -6.38 -12.96 0.20
N LYS A 6 -5.81 -14.17 0.25
CA LYS A 6 -5.57 -14.89 1.53
C LYS A 6 -4.62 -14.14 2.45
N PHE A 7 -3.57 -13.54 1.90
CA PHE A 7 -2.56 -12.80 2.63
C PHE A 7 -2.46 -11.38 2.09
N SER A 8 -2.37 -10.43 3.01
CA SER A 8 -2.06 -9.04 2.72
C SER A 8 -1.05 -8.49 3.73
N LEU A 9 -0.32 -7.47 3.34
CA LEU A 9 0.67 -6.81 4.17
C LEU A 9 0.49 -5.29 4.07
N GLY A 10 0.46 -4.62 5.22
CA GLY A 10 0.47 -3.16 5.31
C GLY A 10 1.80 -2.60 4.80
N VAL A 11 1.71 -1.69 3.83
CA VAL A 11 2.80 -0.95 3.22
C VAL A 11 2.73 0.47 3.77
N GLY A 12 3.35 0.68 4.93
CA GLY A 12 3.47 2.00 5.52
C GLY A 12 4.48 2.82 4.73
N ASP A 13 4.01 3.81 3.96
CA ASP A 13 4.86 4.67 3.14
C ASP A 13 4.64 6.14 3.51
N ARG A 14 5.05 6.47 4.74
CA ARG A 14 4.79 7.79 5.35
C ARG A 14 5.27 8.95 4.48
N PHE A 15 6.38 8.76 3.77
CA PHE A 15 7.04 9.79 2.97
C PHE A 15 6.90 9.59 1.46
N ALA A 16 6.16 8.58 0.99
CA ALA A 16 6.00 8.25 -0.43
C ALA A 16 7.33 7.93 -1.16
N LEU A 17 8.27 7.28 -0.47
CA LEU A 17 9.60 6.93 -0.98
C LEU A 17 9.90 5.42 -0.93
N GLU A 18 9.14 4.67 -0.14
CA GLU A 18 9.46 3.27 0.16
C GLU A 18 8.57 2.28 -0.61
N GLY A 19 7.46 2.75 -1.19
CA GLY A 19 6.49 1.93 -1.93
C GLY A 19 7.10 0.95 -2.93
N PRO A 20 8.02 1.36 -3.83
CA PRO A 20 8.66 0.43 -4.76
C PRO A 20 9.50 -0.66 -4.07
N ALA A 21 10.21 -0.34 -3.00
CA ALA A 21 11.02 -1.33 -2.30
C ALA A 21 10.13 -2.37 -1.59
N GLN A 22 9.05 -1.92 -0.96
CA GLN A 22 8.08 -2.79 -0.29
C GLN A 22 7.32 -3.67 -1.30
N LEU A 23 6.91 -3.10 -2.45
CA LEU A 23 6.25 -3.86 -3.52
C LEU A 23 7.17 -4.93 -4.13
N ARG A 24 8.48 -4.65 -4.27
CA ARG A 24 9.46 -5.68 -4.67
C ARG A 24 9.52 -6.85 -3.69
N ALA A 25 9.38 -6.61 -2.39
CA ALA A 25 9.34 -7.68 -1.40
C ALA A 25 8.12 -8.60 -1.60
N CYS A 26 6.95 -8.03 -1.93
CA CYS A 26 5.76 -8.80 -2.32
C CYS A 26 6.00 -9.62 -3.60
N ALA A 27 6.67 -9.05 -4.61
CA ALA A 27 7.05 -9.78 -5.82
C ALA A 27 7.98 -10.96 -5.52
N MET A 28 8.98 -10.78 -4.64
CA MET A 28 9.85 -11.87 -4.20
C MET A 28 9.11 -12.96 -3.42
N ALA A 29 8.07 -12.61 -2.67
CA ALA A 29 7.21 -13.60 -2.02
C ALA A 29 6.41 -14.41 -3.06
N LEU A 30 5.89 -13.73 -4.08
CA LEU A 30 5.15 -14.35 -5.18
C LEU A 30 6.02 -15.32 -5.98
N GLU A 31 7.27 -14.95 -6.28
CA GLU A 31 8.27 -15.82 -6.92
C GLU A 31 8.53 -17.12 -6.13
N ARG A 32 8.33 -17.07 -4.80
CA ARG A 32 8.45 -18.24 -3.90
C ARG A 32 7.12 -18.98 -3.69
N GLY A 33 6.11 -18.67 -4.49
CA GLY A 33 4.79 -19.30 -4.46
C GLY A 33 3.85 -18.77 -3.37
N CYS A 34 4.17 -17.63 -2.74
CA CYS A 34 3.33 -17.00 -1.73
C CYS A 34 2.80 -15.65 -2.24
N GLU A 35 1.53 -15.60 -2.63
CA GLU A 35 0.88 -14.34 -2.98
C GLU A 35 0.59 -13.51 -1.72
N VAL A 36 1.33 -12.42 -1.55
CA VAL A 36 1.13 -11.42 -0.50
C VAL A 36 0.74 -10.11 -1.16
N VAL A 37 -0.51 -9.68 -0.95
CA VAL A 37 -1.01 -8.47 -1.61
C VAL A 37 -0.70 -7.22 -0.78
N PRO A 38 -0.03 -6.21 -1.38
CA PRO A 38 0.33 -4.99 -0.68
C PRO A 38 -0.89 -4.09 -0.43
N VAL A 39 -0.92 -3.47 0.75
CA VAL A 39 -1.97 -2.54 1.18
C VAL A 39 -1.33 -1.26 1.68
N TRP A 40 -1.37 -0.18 0.92
CA TRP A 40 -0.82 1.10 1.37
C TRP A 40 -1.68 1.68 2.49
N ASN A 41 -1.16 1.71 3.70
CA ASN A 41 -1.88 2.17 4.88
C ASN A 41 -1.31 3.48 5.42
N LYS A 42 -2.19 4.39 5.82
CA LYS A 42 -1.81 5.64 6.50
C LYS A 42 -2.94 6.17 7.36
N SER A 43 -2.60 6.63 8.56
CA SER A 43 -3.56 7.24 9.50
C SER A 43 -3.78 8.72 9.20
N ASN A 44 -4.91 9.24 9.66
CA ASN A 44 -5.12 10.69 9.72
C ASN A 44 -4.01 11.41 10.52
N ARG A 45 -3.52 10.81 11.62
CA ARG A 45 -2.40 11.36 12.41
C ARG A 45 -1.12 11.51 11.58
N GLU A 46 -0.81 10.53 10.74
CA GLU A 46 0.36 10.60 9.86
C GLU A 46 0.19 11.60 8.73
N HIS A 47 -1.03 11.73 8.20
CA HIS A 47 -1.39 12.78 7.26
C HIS A 47 -1.10 14.17 7.83
N VAL A 48 -1.60 14.45 9.04
CA VAL A 48 -1.37 15.70 9.77
C VAL A 48 0.12 15.92 10.06
N THR A 49 0.84 14.88 10.51
CA THR A 49 2.26 15.00 10.88
C THR A 49 3.15 15.38 9.69
N VAL A 50 2.84 14.86 8.50
CA VAL A 50 3.67 15.05 7.28
C VAL A 50 3.11 16.15 6.37
N GLY A 51 1.89 16.63 6.61
CA GLY A 51 1.22 17.60 5.74
C GLY A 51 0.83 16.98 4.39
N SER A 52 0.26 15.77 4.42
CA SER A 52 -0.16 15.03 3.22
C SER A 52 -1.65 14.72 3.27
N GLU A 53 -2.29 14.53 2.12
CA GLU A 53 -3.73 14.24 2.02
C GLU A 53 -4.00 12.77 1.69
N PRO A 54 -5.16 12.18 2.07
CA PRO A 54 -5.50 10.77 1.78
C PRO A 54 -5.33 10.38 0.31
N ALA A 55 -5.68 11.26 -0.62
CA ALA A 55 -5.52 11.04 -2.06
C ALA A 55 -4.07 10.81 -2.48
N SER A 56 -3.09 11.34 -1.74
CA SER A 56 -1.66 11.16 -2.04
C SER A 56 -1.20 9.71 -1.85
N VAL A 57 -1.82 8.97 -0.91
CA VAL A 57 -1.50 7.55 -0.67
C VAL A 57 -1.88 6.72 -1.89
N ARG A 58 -3.07 6.98 -2.45
CA ARG A 58 -3.53 6.34 -3.69
C ARG A 58 -2.60 6.66 -4.85
N ALA A 59 -2.20 7.92 -5.01
CA ALA A 59 -1.28 8.32 -6.07
C ALA A 59 0.10 7.64 -5.95
N ALA A 60 0.63 7.51 -4.72
CA ALA A 60 1.89 6.84 -4.45
C ALA A 60 1.81 5.32 -4.74
N ALA A 61 0.73 4.65 -4.33
CA ALA A 61 0.48 3.25 -4.64
C ALA A 61 0.43 3.02 -6.16
N ASP A 62 -0.35 3.81 -6.89
CA ASP A 62 -0.48 3.70 -8.36
C ASP A 62 0.87 3.93 -9.05
N ALA A 63 1.66 4.89 -8.56
CA ALA A 63 2.99 5.16 -9.09
C ALA A 63 3.94 3.97 -8.90
N ALA A 64 3.98 3.37 -7.70
CA ALA A 64 4.82 2.21 -7.41
C ALA A 64 4.40 0.97 -8.22
N VAL A 65 3.09 0.70 -8.29
CA VAL A 65 2.51 -0.40 -9.08
C VAL A 65 2.88 -0.26 -10.55
N ARG A 66 2.68 0.94 -11.13
CA ARG A 66 3.05 1.22 -12.52
C ARG A 66 4.55 1.10 -12.76
N GLN A 67 5.37 1.61 -11.84
CA GLN A 67 6.82 1.58 -11.94
C GLN A 67 7.38 0.15 -11.97
N LEU A 68 6.78 -0.77 -11.21
CA LEU A 68 7.25 -2.16 -11.11
C LEU A 68 6.48 -3.14 -12.00
N GLY A 69 5.49 -2.66 -12.76
CA GLY A 69 4.67 -3.52 -13.61
C GLY A 69 3.88 -4.55 -12.82
N TRP A 70 3.45 -4.23 -11.60
CA TRP A 70 2.65 -5.13 -10.79
C TRP A 70 1.23 -5.26 -11.37
N THR A 71 0.82 -6.49 -11.68
CA THR A 71 -0.46 -6.78 -12.36
C THR A 71 -1.49 -7.47 -11.48
N LEU A 72 -1.10 -7.84 -10.25
CA LEU A 72 -2.00 -8.43 -9.26
C LEU A 72 -2.73 -7.32 -8.48
N PRO A 73 -3.75 -7.65 -7.67
CA PRO A 73 -4.40 -6.67 -6.81
C PRO A 73 -3.43 -5.94 -5.87
N TYR A 74 -3.82 -4.73 -5.49
CA TYR A 74 -3.24 -3.92 -4.42
C TYR A 74 -4.36 -3.05 -3.83
N PHE A 75 -4.20 -2.59 -2.61
CA PHE A 75 -5.23 -1.82 -1.92
C PHE A 75 -4.64 -0.60 -1.22
N VAL A 76 -5.54 0.30 -0.81
CA VAL A 76 -5.24 1.43 0.07
C VAL A 76 -6.14 1.28 1.29
N ASP A 77 -5.57 1.47 2.47
CA ASP A 77 -6.24 1.40 3.75
C ASP A 77 -6.11 2.73 4.48
N ALA A 78 -7.25 3.32 4.82
CA ALA A 78 -7.28 4.48 5.70
C ALA A 78 -7.30 3.92 7.13
N ASP A 79 -6.12 3.83 7.75
CA ASP A 79 -6.00 3.16 9.04
C ASP A 79 -6.41 4.09 10.20
N HIS A 80 -6.79 3.48 11.32
CA HIS A 80 -7.16 4.18 12.56
C HIS A 80 -8.29 5.21 12.43
N ILE A 81 -9.35 4.89 11.68
CA ILE A 81 -10.51 5.79 11.52
C ILE A 81 -11.33 5.85 12.81
N ASN A 82 -11.52 7.08 13.30
CA ASN A 82 -12.44 7.44 14.38
C ASN A 82 -13.25 8.69 13.97
N LEU A 83 -14.31 8.99 14.73
CA LEU A 83 -15.16 10.19 14.52
C LEU A 83 -14.72 11.39 15.36
N ASP A 84 -13.76 11.17 16.25
CA ASP A 84 -13.34 12.12 17.29
C ASP A 84 -12.37 13.18 16.77
#